data_AF-A0A7S0ADY1-F1
#
_entry.id   AF-A0A7S0ADY1-F1
#
_cell.length_a   1.000
_cell.length_b   1.000
_cell.length_c   1.000
_cell.angle_alpha   90.00
_cell.angle_beta   90.00
_cell.angle_gamma   90.00
#
_symmetry.space_group_name_H-M   'P 1'
#
loop_
_entity.id
_entity.type
_entity.pdbx_description
1 polymer ?
#
loop_
_entity_poly.entity_id
_entity_poly.type
_entity_poly.pdbx_seq_one_letter_code
_entity_poly.pdbx_strand_id
1 'polypeptide(L)'
;GHKSMLCAVGCFWCGEQAFEQYAPGVSEAVNGYAGGTNENPTYRNHPGHFEVVLVEYDPTKTSYELLVQYAWRNLDPFDGIGQFCDKGTSYRPAIFYANEEEKEVADRVRDGVLAANNWTIDEIAVPNLERPVFWTAEGYHQDYYLKNPSNYGFYKERCGRTRRLKTVWGEDEYKCYHDVDTTCFNMTVANEEGIDVIAETNVKNAPPETAGVMPRWAAIVLGIAAFVILLPFFVCMCKKYCKRSKKDVA
;
A
#
# COMPACT_ATOMS: atom_id res chain seq x y z
N GLY A 1 15.09 9.34 19.97
CA GLY A 1 15.95 8.22 19.55
C GLY A 1 15.18 7.42 18.52
N HIS A 2 15.81 7.00 17.43
CA HIS A 2 15.11 6.32 16.33
C HIS A 2 14.55 4.95 16.77
N LYS A 3 13.32 4.66 16.38
CA LYS A 3 12.67 3.35 16.53
C LYS A 3 12.39 2.75 15.15
N SER A 4 12.05 1.47 15.10
CA SER A 4 11.66 0.80 13.86
C SER A 4 10.45 -0.10 14.01
N MET A 5 9.60 -0.12 12.98
CA MET A 5 8.49 -1.05 12.78
C MET A 5 8.83 -1.99 11.63
N LEU A 6 8.42 -3.25 11.70
CA LEU A 6 8.54 -4.20 10.58
C LEU A 6 7.14 -4.65 10.14
N CYS A 7 6.86 -4.63 8.85
CA CYS A 7 5.58 -5.11 8.30
C CYS A 7 5.74 -5.72 6.90
N ALA A 8 4.81 -6.60 6.53
CA ALA A 8 4.62 -7.10 5.16
C ALA A 8 3.28 -6.59 4.63
N VAL A 9 3.31 -5.91 3.48
CA VAL A 9 2.11 -5.33 2.82
C VAL A 9 2.00 -5.74 1.35
N GLY A 10 2.53 -6.94 1.05
CA GLY A 10 2.73 -7.42 -0.31
C GLY A 10 4.09 -7.02 -0.87
N CYS A 11 4.13 -6.62 -2.14
CA CYS A 11 5.34 -6.11 -2.77
C CYS A 11 5.95 -4.95 -1.96
N PHE A 12 7.19 -5.16 -1.51
CA PHE A 12 7.89 -4.20 -0.65
C PHE A 12 8.13 -2.83 -1.30
N TRP A 13 8.20 -2.72 -2.64
CA TRP A 13 8.32 -1.43 -3.34
C TRP A 13 7.09 -0.56 -3.12
N CYS A 14 5.92 -1.18 -2.98
CA CYS A 14 4.70 -0.45 -2.64
C CYS A 14 4.66 -0.06 -1.17
N GLY A 15 5.19 -0.90 -0.28
CA GLY A 15 5.31 -0.56 1.14
C GLY A 15 6.29 0.58 1.36
N GLU A 16 7.48 0.53 0.75
CA GLU A 16 8.49 1.60 0.79
C GLU A 16 7.89 2.94 0.37
N GLN A 17 7.28 3.01 -0.83
CA GLN A 17 6.61 4.24 -1.27
C GLN A 17 5.58 4.72 -0.25
N ALA A 18 4.77 3.81 0.29
CA ALA A 18 3.67 4.17 1.18
C ALA A 18 4.17 4.87 2.45
N PHE A 19 5.23 4.35 3.07
CA PHE A 19 5.78 4.91 4.29
C PHE A 19 6.59 6.18 4.03
N GLU A 20 7.41 6.20 2.98
CA GLU A 20 8.25 7.37 2.73
C GLU A 20 7.43 8.58 2.26
N GLN A 21 6.48 8.36 1.34
CA GLN A 21 5.75 9.48 0.75
C GLN A 21 4.61 10.01 1.60
N TYR A 22 3.95 9.15 2.38
CA TYR A 22 2.68 9.50 3.00
C TYR A 22 2.67 9.38 4.51
N ALA A 23 3.56 8.60 5.14
CA ALA A 23 3.54 8.41 6.59
C ALA A 23 4.35 9.50 7.32
N PRO A 24 3.74 10.23 8.28
CA PRO A 24 4.44 11.22 9.08
C PRO A 24 5.51 10.60 9.98
N GLY A 25 6.60 11.34 10.20
CA GLY A 25 7.69 10.99 11.12
C GLY A 25 8.58 9.83 10.69
N VAL A 26 8.36 9.25 9.51
CA VAL A 26 9.22 8.22 8.92
C VAL A 26 10.50 8.84 8.41
N SER A 27 11.66 8.32 8.81
CA SER A 27 12.96 8.75 8.34
C SER A 27 13.48 7.89 7.18
N GLU A 28 13.16 6.60 7.14
CA GLU A 28 13.59 5.68 6.07
C GLU A 28 12.69 4.44 6.05
N ALA A 29 12.46 3.87 4.87
CA ALA A 29 11.85 2.57 4.71
C ALA A 29 12.81 1.64 3.95
N VAL A 30 13.25 0.56 4.59
CA VAL A 30 14.23 -0.37 4.01
C VAL A 30 13.55 -1.67 3.61
N ASN A 31 13.66 -2.03 2.33
CA ASN A 31 13.13 -3.27 1.79
C ASN A 31 13.98 -4.48 2.22
N GLY A 32 13.33 -5.59 2.56
CA GLY A 32 14.03 -6.81 2.98
C GLY A 32 13.16 -8.06 3.00
N TYR A 33 13.76 -9.13 3.55
CA TYR A 33 13.17 -10.44 3.69
C TYR A 33 13.16 -10.88 5.15
N ALA A 34 12.10 -11.53 5.60
CA ALA A 34 11.93 -11.90 7.01
C ALA A 34 11.05 -13.14 7.20
N GLY A 35 11.28 -13.89 8.28
CA GLY A 35 10.39 -14.98 8.72
C GLY A 35 10.40 -16.27 7.90
N GLY A 36 11.34 -16.44 6.96
CA GLY A 36 11.50 -17.67 6.19
C GLY A 36 12.52 -18.63 6.77
N THR A 37 12.95 -19.60 5.95
CA THR A 37 13.67 -20.78 6.43
C THR A 37 15.18 -20.76 6.20
N ASN A 38 15.69 -19.85 5.36
CA ASN A 38 17.12 -19.76 5.05
C ASN A 38 17.77 -18.49 5.60
N GLU A 39 19.06 -18.57 5.88
CA GLU A 39 19.87 -17.40 6.18
C GLU A 39 20.33 -16.71 4.88
N ASN A 40 20.63 -15.41 4.97
CA ASN A 40 21.07 -14.58 3.84
C ASN A 40 20.20 -14.74 2.58
N PRO A 41 18.87 -14.55 2.67
CA PRO A 41 17.97 -14.61 1.53
C PRO A 41 18.33 -13.60 0.44
N THR A 42 18.02 -13.95 -0.79
CA THR A 42 18.13 -13.06 -1.98
C THR A 42 16.81 -13.07 -2.72
N TYR A 43 16.60 -12.12 -3.64
CA TYR A 43 15.38 -12.12 -4.46
C TYR A 43 15.15 -13.44 -5.21
N ARG A 44 16.21 -14.16 -5.57
CA ARG A 44 16.13 -15.46 -6.27
C ARG A 44 15.98 -16.66 -5.32
N ASN A 45 16.26 -16.51 -4.04
CA ASN A 45 16.25 -17.59 -3.06
C ASN A 45 15.93 -17.07 -1.65
N HIS A 46 14.65 -17.06 -1.29
CA HIS A 46 14.14 -16.65 0.02
C HIS A 46 12.93 -17.51 0.45
N PRO A 47 13.03 -18.85 0.42
CA PRO A 47 11.92 -19.75 0.73
C PRO A 47 11.21 -19.40 2.05
N GLY A 48 9.89 -19.21 1.96
CA GLY A 48 9.03 -18.93 3.11
C GLY A 48 9.14 -17.52 3.69
N HIS A 49 10.13 -16.71 3.28
CA HIS A 49 10.25 -15.33 3.72
C HIS A 49 9.07 -14.52 3.19
N PHE A 50 8.69 -13.50 3.95
CA PHE A 50 7.89 -12.37 3.52
C PHE A 50 8.82 -11.33 2.88
N GLU A 51 8.36 -10.66 1.83
CA GLU A 51 8.85 -9.32 1.48
C GLU A 51 8.32 -8.36 2.55
N VAL A 52 9.25 -7.65 3.20
CA VAL A 52 8.97 -6.77 4.33
C VAL A 52 9.60 -5.41 4.13
N VAL A 53 9.06 -4.45 4.86
CA VAL A 53 9.60 -3.10 4.97
C VAL A 53 9.94 -2.84 6.43
N LEU A 54 11.20 -2.49 6.70
CA LEU A 54 11.66 -1.97 7.98
C LEU A 54 11.51 -0.45 7.94
N VAL A 55 10.52 0.07 8.67
CA VAL A 55 10.18 1.48 8.72
C VAL A 55 10.89 2.11 9.92
N GLU A 56 11.89 2.94 9.66
CA GLU A 56 12.57 3.73 10.69
C GLU A 56 11.84 5.05 10.90
N TYR A 57 11.63 5.43 12.17
CA TYR A 57 10.86 6.62 12.52
C TYR A 57 11.36 7.32 13.78
N ASP A 58 11.02 8.60 13.89
CA ASP A 58 11.25 9.40 15.09
C ASP A 58 10.00 9.34 16.01
N PRO A 59 10.07 8.71 17.20
CA PRO A 59 8.93 8.58 18.11
C PRO A 59 8.46 9.93 18.67
N THR A 60 9.21 11.02 18.46
CA THR A 60 8.78 12.37 18.81
C THR A 60 7.89 13.01 17.73
N LYS A 61 7.89 12.44 16.50
CA LYS A 61 7.15 12.94 15.33
C LYS A 61 6.00 12.04 14.89
N THR A 62 6.00 10.79 15.31
CA THR A 62 4.98 9.78 14.98
C THR A 62 4.96 8.70 16.05
N SER A 63 4.08 7.72 15.91
CA SER A 63 3.93 6.60 16.85
C SER A 63 3.89 5.26 16.11
N TYR A 64 4.27 4.19 16.81
CA TYR A 64 4.09 2.83 16.30
C TYR A 64 2.62 2.56 15.92
N GLU A 65 1.67 3.03 16.74
CA GLU A 65 0.23 2.91 16.48
C GLU A 65 -0.18 3.50 15.13
N LEU A 66 0.26 4.72 14.83
CA LEU A 66 -0.03 5.37 13.56
C LEU A 66 0.58 4.60 12.38
N LEU A 67 1.82 4.12 12.52
CA LEU A 67 2.47 3.36 11.45
C LEU A 67 1.78 2.00 11.18
N VAL A 68 1.27 1.33 12.22
CA VAL A 68 0.43 0.13 12.04
C VAL A 68 -0.86 0.49 11.31
N GLN A 69 -1.52 1.61 11.62
CA GLN A 69 -2.71 2.07 10.88
C GLN A 69 -2.40 2.31 9.40
N TYR A 70 -1.24 2.89 9.09
CA TYR A 70 -0.75 3.06 7.71
C TYR A 70 -0.52 1.72 7.00
N ALA A 71 0.07 0.74 7.70
CA ALA A 71 0.27 -0.61 7.16
C ALA A 71 -1.07 -1.24 6.75
N TRP A 72 -2.10 -1.16 7.61
CA TRP A 72 -3.45 -1.66 7.31
C TRP A 72 -4.04 -1.04 6.04
N ARG A 73 -3.88 0.27 5.83
CA ARG A 73 -4.42 0.95 4.63
C ARG A 73 -3.62 0.65 3.37
N ASN A 74 -2.50 -0.04 3.51
CA ASN A 74 -1.62 -0.45 2.43
C ASN A 74 -1.66 -1.96 2.14
N LEU A 75 -2.60 -2.69 2.72
CA LEU A 75 -2.85 -4.10 2.43
C LEU A 75 -4.33 -4.36 2.14
N ASP A 76 -4.60 -5.47 1.46
CA ASP A 76 -5.90 -6.11 1.38
C ASP A 76 -6.04 -7.07 2.57
N PRO A 77 -6.88 -6.75 3.56
CA PRO A 77 -6.98 -7.53 4.78
C PRO A 77 -7.59 -8.91 4.56
N PHE A 78 -8.22 -9.15 3.41
CA PHE A 78 -8.90 -10.39 3.09
C PHE A 78 -8.02 -11.38 2.31
N ASP A 79 -6.79 -11.01 1.97
CA ASP A 79 -5.95 -11.72 1.00
C ASP A 79 -4.67 -12.29 1.64
N GLY A 80 -4.81 -13.43 2.31
CA GLY A 80 -3.72 -14.11 3.01
C GLY A 80 -2.78 -14.94 2.14
N ILE A 81 -3.11 -15.13 0.86
CA ILE A 81 -2.31 -15.95 -0.08
C ILE A 81 -1.23 -15.14 -0.82
N GLY A 82 -1.31 -13.82 -0.74
CA GLY A 82 -0.41 -12.87 -1.38
C GLY A 82 -1.19 -11.69 -1.93
N GLN A 83 -0.66 -10.49 -1.81
CA GLN A 83 -1.43 -9.26 -2.00
C GLN A 83 -1.62 -8.86 -3.47
N PHE A 84 -2.85 -8.51 -3.84
CA PHE A 84 -3.22 -7.98 -5.16
C PHE A 84 -2.93 -8.99 -6.29
N CYS A 85 -2.07 -8.66 -7.25
CA CYS A 85 -1.65 -9.56 -8.31
C CYS A 85 -0.46 -10.45 -7.90
N ASP A 86 0.25 -10.12 -6.83
CA ASP A 86 1.44 -10.85 -6.39
C ASP A 86 1.02 -11.95 -5.42
N LYS A 87 1.18 -13.21 -5.83
CA LYS A 87 0.74 -14.38 -5.06
C LYS A 87 1.93 -15.22 -4.64
N GLY A 88 1.85 -15.81 -3.45
CA GLY A 88 2.91 -16.63 -2.88
C GLY A 88 3.34 -16.17 -1.50
N THR A 89 4.19 -16.97 -0.85
CA THR A 89 4.59 -16.79 0.55
C THR A 89 5.22 -15.43 0.82
N SER A 90 5.97 -14.90 -0.16
CA SER A 90 6.64 -13.61 -0.12
C SER A 90 5.69 -12.43 -0.01
N TYR A 91 4.49 -12.55 -0.59
CA TYR A 91 3.57 -11.43 -0.71
C TYR A 91 2.47 -11.45 0.34
N ARG A 92 2.53 -12.34 1.32
CA ARG A 92 1.53 -12.41 2.38
C ARG A 92 1.61 -11.17 3.28
N PRO A 93 0.47 -10.68 3.81
CA PRO A 93 0.49 -9.58 4.75
C PRO A 93 0.89 -10.06 6.16
N ALA A 94 1.50 -9.18 6.95
CA ALA A 94 1.76 -9.39 8.37
C ALA A 94 2.19 -8.07 9.05
N ILE A 95 1.89 -7.92 10.34
CA ILE A 95 2.47 -6.90 11.21
C ILE A 95 3.40 -7.60 12.20
N PHE A 96 4.61 -7.08 12.41
CA PHE A 96 5.62 -7.72 13.25
C PHE A 96 5.95 -6.89 14.50
N TYR A 97 5.62 -7.41 15.68
CA TYR A 97 5.87 -6.78 16.97
C TYR A 97 7.21 -7.24 17.60
N ALA A 98 7.98 -6.31 18.17
CA ALA A 98 9.26 -6.60 18.84
C ALA A 98 9.12 -6.97 20.32
N ASN A 99 8.00 -6.59 20.96
CA ASN A 99 7.76 -6.79 22.38
C ASN A 99 6.24 -6.79 22.66
N GLU A 100 5.85 -7.06 23.92
CA GLU A 100 4.45 -7.17 24.30
C GLU A 100 3.68 -5.84 24.15
N GLU A 101 4.34 -4.70 24.38
CA GLU A 101 3.72 -3.38 24.18
C GLU A 101 3.34 -3.16 22.71
N GLU A 102 4.27 -3.43 21.77
CA GLU A 102 3.97 -3.37 20.33
C GLU A 102 2.88 -4.37 19.92
N LYS A 103 2.82 -5.53 20.58
CA LYS A 103 1.77 -6.52 20.32
C LYS A 103 0.39 -6.01 20.76
N GLU A 104 0.28 -5.48 21.97
CA GLU A 104 -0.95 -4.88 22.48
C GLU A 104 -1.43 -3.73 21.60
N VAL A 105 -0.51 -2.87 21.13
CA VAL A 105 -0.83 -1.79 20.20
C VAL A 105 -1.29 -2.35 18.84
N ALA A 106 -0.58 -3.32 18.28
CA ALA A 106 -0.96 -3.92 16.99
C ALA A 106 -2.33 -4.63 17.05
N ASP A 107 -2.63 -5.30 18.17
CA ASP A 107 -3.93 -5.91 18.43
C ASP A 107 -5.02 -4.86 18.59
N ARG A 108 -4.77 -3.79 19.36
CA ARG A 108 -5.71 -2.67 19.51
C ARG A 108 -6.03 -2.01 18.17
N VAL A 109 -5.01 -1.75 17.33
CA VAL A 109 -5.22 -1.18 16.00
C VAL A 109 -6.05 -2.12 15.15
N ARG A 110 -5.71 -3.42 15.06
CA ARG A 110 -6.50 -4.42 14.34
C ARG A 110 -7.96 -4.38 14.79
N ASP A 111 -8.22 -4.46 16.09
CA ASP A 111 -9.57 -4.53 16.64
C ASP A 111 -10.36 -3.25 16.35
N GLY A 112 -9.70 -2.08 16.40
CA GLY A 112 -10.29 -0.81 15.97
C GLY A 112 -10.65 -0.78 14.49
N VAL A 113 -9.78 -1.34 13.62
CA VAL A 113 -10.06 -1.47 12.18
C VAL A 113 -11.26 -2.37 11.92
N LEU A 114 -11.31 -3.53 12.58
CA LEU A 114 -12.42 -4.47 12.46
C LEU A 114 -13.74 -3.82 12.90
N ALA A 115 -13.75 -3.18 14.07
CA ALA A 115 -14.92 -2.51 14.61
C ALA A 115 -15.43 -1.37 13.70
N ALA A 116 -14.52 -0.54 13.18
CA ALA A 116 -14.86 0.58 12.31
C ALA A 116 -15.50 0.13 10.98
N ASN A 117 -15.17 -1.07 10.51
CA ASN A 117 -15.66 -1.60 9.23
C ASN A 117 -16.73 -2.70 9.39
N ASN A 118 -17.13 -3.01 10.62
CA ASN A 118 -18.03 -4.12 10.95
C ASN A 118 -17.53 -5.47 10.38
N TRP A 119 -16.23 -5.73 10.52
CA TRP A 119 -15.60 -7.00 10.20
C TRP A 119 -15.33 -7.81 11.47
N THR A 120 -15.16 -9.11 11.29
CA THR A 120 -14.81 -10.09 12.31
C THR A 120 -13.39 -10.60 12.08
N ILE A 121 -12.80 -11.17 13.13
CA ILE A 121 -11.44 -11.69 13.06
C ILE A 121 -11.28 -12.81 12.02
N ASP A 122 -12.34 -13.60 11.79
CA ASP A 122 -12.34 -14.72 10.84
C ASP A 122 -12.42 -14.28 9.38
N GLU A 123 -12.76 -13.02 9.11
CA GLU A 123 -12.81 -12.46 7.75
C GLU A 123 -11.43 -12.00 7.26
N ILE A 124 -10.51 -11.69 8.18
CA ILE A 124 -9.20 -11.15 7.82
C ILE A 124 -8.10 -12.21 7.82
N ALA A 125 -7.04 -11.93 7.07
CA ALA A 125 -5.89 -12.81 6.89
C ALA A 125 -4.55 -12.14 7.24
N VAL A 126 -4.59 -11.09 8.06
CA VAL A 126 -3.41 -10.31 8.48
C VAL A 126 -3.05 -10.68 9.92
N PRO A 127 -2.01 -11.50 10.13
CA PRO A 127 -1.57 -11.84 11.47
C PRO A 127 -0.68 -10.75 12.09
N ASN A 128 -0.75 -10.64 13.42
CA ASN A 128 0.28 -9.99 14.23
C ASN A 128 1.27 -11.08 14.68
N LEU A 129 2.53 -10.97 14.28
CA LEU A 129 3.57 -11.98 14.51
C LEU A 129 4.75 -11.39 15.30
N GLU A 130 5.46 -12.22 16.06
CA GLU A 130 6.71 -11.80 16.68
C GLU A 130 7.74 -11.42 15.60
N ARG A 131 8.50 -10.35 15.83
CA ARG A 131 9.47 -9.81 14.88
C ARG A 131 10.62 -10.79 14.63
N PRO A 132 10.73 -11.35 13.41
CA PRO A 132 11.82 -12.26 13.07
C PRO A 132 13.11 -11.48 12.73
N VAL A 133 14.17 -12.21 12.42
CA VAL A 133 15.38 -11.63 11.82
C VAL A 133 15.04 -10.98 10.48
N PHE A 134 15.44 -9.71 10.33
CA PHE A 134 15.34 -8.95 9.10
C PHE A 134 16.63 -9.07 8.28
N TRP A 135 16.47 -9.34 6.99
CA TRP A 135 17.56 -9.40 6.02
C TRP A 135 17.34 -8.33 4.96
N THR A 136 18.23 -7.34 4.89
CA THR A 136 18.14 -6.26 3.90
C THR A 136 18.18 -6.84 2.48
N ALA A 137 17.24 -6.42 1.63
CA ALA A 137 17.22 -6.78 0.22
C ALA A 137 18.31 -6.03 -0.56
N GLU A 138 18.62 -6.53 -1.75
CA GLU A 138 19.65 -5.97 -2.61
C GLU A 138 19.39 -4.49 -2.96
N GLY A 139 20.45 -3.70 -3.14
CA GLY A 139 20.35 -2.25 -3.34
C GLY A 139 19.52 -1.78 -4.54
N TYR A 140 19.27 -2.65 -5.52
CA TYR A 140 18.39 -2.34 -6.66
C TYR A 140 16.89 -2.40 -6.30
N HIS A 141 16.53 -3.03 -5.17
CA HIS A 141 15.17 -3.00 -4.64
C HIS A 141 14.89 -1.77 -3.78
N GLN A 142 15.92 -1.11 -3.24
CA GLN A 142 15.76 0.11 -2.46
C GLN A 142 15.46 1.29 -3.39
N ASP A 143 14.60 2.20 -2.97
CA ASP A 143 14.06 3.34 -3.70
C ASP A 143 13.53 2.98 -5.09
N TYR A 144 12.98 1.78 -5.29
CA TYR A 144 12.63 1.32 -6.64
C TYR A 144 11.58 2.24 -7.29
N TYR A 145 10.65 2.76 -6.49
CA TYR A 145 9.62 3.69 -6.95
C TYR A 145 10.20 5.04 -7.43
N LEU A 146 11.37 5.45 -6.92
CA LEU A 146 12.10 6.66 -7.36
C LEU A 146 13.04 6.37 -8.52
N LYS A 147 13.76 5.25 -8.48
CA LYS A 147 14.76 4.87 -9.49
C LYS A 147 14.09 4.40 -10.80
N ASN A 148 12.89 3.83 -10.72
CA ASN A 148 12.17 3.24 -11.86
C ASN A 148 10.69 3.65 -11.92
N PRO A 149 10.36 4.96 -11.90
CA PRO A 149 9.00 5.45 -11.65
C PRO A 149 7.98 4.99 -12.69
N SER A 150 8.35 4.94 -13.97
CA SER A 150 7.46 4.48 -15.05
C SER A 150 7.14 2.98 -14.93
N ASN A 151 8.15 2.14 -14.67
CA ASN A 151 7.96 0.70 -14.54
C ASN A 151 7.16 0.37 -13.29
N TYR A 152 7.51 1.02 -12.18
CA TYR A 152 6.81 0.90 -10.91
C TYR A 152 5.34 1.34 -11.03
N GLY A 153 5.07 2.53 -11.58
CA GLY A 153 3.70 3.04 -11.74
C GLY A 153 2.84 2.15 -12.63
N PHE A 154 3.39 1.64 -13.74
CA PHE A 154 2.69 0.68 -14.60
C PHE A 154 2.39 -0.64 -13.87
N TYR A 155 3.36 -1.16 -13.11
CA TYR A 155 3.19 -2.36 -12.29
C TYR A 155 2.10 -2.15 -11.22
N LYS A 156 2.18 -1.10 -10.40
CA LYS A 156 1.21 -0.79 -9.33
C LYS A 156 -0.22 -0.72 -9.85
N GLU A 157 -0.41 -0.06 -10.99
CA GLU A 157 -1.72 0.12 -11.62
C GLU A 157 -2.26 -1.17 -12.25
N ARG A 158 -1.42 -1.91 -12.99
CA ARG A 158 -1.83 -3.20 -13.57
C ARG A 158 -2.08 -4.28 -12.53
N CYS A 159 -1.37 -4.22 -11.41
CA CYS A 159 -1.59 -5.10 -10.27
C CYS A 159 -2.95 -4.87 -9.61
N GLY A 160 -3.62 -3.75 -9.93
CA GLY A 160 -4.94 -3.42 -9.40
C GLY A 160 -4.90 -2.96 -7.95
N ARG A 161 -3.71 -2.65 -7.39
CA ARG A 161 -3.53 -2.27 -5.99
C ARG A 161 -4.40 -1.08 -5.61
N THR A 162 -4.26 0.03 -6.35
CA THR A 162 -5.06 1.26 -6.15
C THR A 162 -6.57 0.96 -6.17
N ARG A 163 -7.03 0.19 -7.16
CA ARG A 163 -8.45 -0.16 -7.31
C ARG A 163 -8.95 -1.01 -6.13
N ARG A 164 -8.16 -1.98 -5.70
CA ARG A 164 -8.53 -2.89 -4.61
C ARG A 164 -8.57 -2.15 -3.28
N LEU A 165 -7.56 -1.33 -2.97
CA LEU A 165 -7.55 -0.52 -1.75
C LEU A 165 -8.75 0.43 -1.69
N LYS A 166 -9.11 1.09 -2.80
CA LYS A 166 -10.34 1.90 -2.88
C LYS A 166 -11.63 1.09 -2.70
N THR A 167 -11.63 -0.18 -3.10
CA THR A 167 -12.79 -1.07 -2.90
C THR A 167 -12.93 -1.50 -1.44
N VAL A 168 -11.80 -1.72 -0.76
CA VAL A 168 -11.77 -2.14 0.65
C VAL A 168 -12.06 -0.98 1.59
N TRP A 169 -11.37 0.15 1.41
CA TRP A 169 -11.38 1.28 2.34
C TRP A 169 -12.31 2.42 1.91
N GLY A 170 -12.77 2.41 0.65
CA GLY A 170 -13.47 3.55 0.06
C GLY A 170 -12.51 4.63 -0.46
N GLU A 171 -13.05 5.53 -1.28
CA GLU A 171 -12.27 6.55 -1.99
C GLU A 171 -11.67 7.60 -1.04
N ASP A 172 -12.44 8.05 -0.05
CA ASP A 172 -12.04 9.13 0.86
C ASP A 172 -10.96 8.66 1.83
N GLU A 173 -11.12 7.47 2.42
CA GLU A 173 -10.10 6.87 3.28
C GLU A 173 -8.86 6.48 2.48
N TYR A 174 -9.00 6.01 1.24
CA TYR A 174 -7.83 5.80 0.38
C TYR A 174 -7.02 7.10 0.21
N LYS A 175 -7.67 8.22 -0.14
CA LYS A 175 -7.00 9.52 -0.31
C LYS A 175 -6.32 9.99 0.97
N CYS A 176 -7.00 9.85 2.11
CA CYS A 176 -6.47 10.18 3.43
C CYS A 176 -5.06 9.63 3.70
N TYR A 177 -4.75 8.42 3.22
CA TYR A 177 -3.48 7.73 3.45
C TYR A 177 -2.53 7.71 2.23
N HIS A 178 -2.96 8.16 1.05
CA HIS A 178 -2.20 7.98 -0.21
C HIS A 178 -2.11 9.24 -1.09
N ASP A 179 -2.57 10.39 -0.60
CA ASP A 179 -2.63 11.63 -1.36
C ASP A 179 -2.10 12.79 -0.51
N VAL A 180 -1.06 13.47 -0.97
CA VAL A 180 -0.39 14.55 -0.22
C VAL A 180 -1.26 15.81 -0.11
N ASP A 181 -2.16 16.04 -1.07
CA ASP A 181 -3.00 17.24 -1.10
C ASP A 181 -4.26 17.06 -0.22
N THR A 182 -4.71 15.80 -0.06
CA THR A 182 -5.96 15.45 0.62
C THR A 182 -5.77 14.52 1.81
N THR A 183 -4.54 14.33 2.29
CA THR A 183 -4.27 13.52 3.48
C THR A 183 -4.92 14.12 4.73
N CYS A 184 -5.45 13.25 5.58
CA CYS A 184 -6.01 13.66 6.87
C CYS A 184 -4.96 14.12 7.88
N PHE A 185 -3.68 13.89 7.58
CA PHE A 185 -2.57 14.11 8.50
C PHE A 185 -1.82 15.41 8.20
N ASN A 186 -2.37 16.33 7.40
CA ASN A 186 -1.68 17.53 6.90
C ASN A 186 -1.37 18.61 7.97
N MET A 187 -1.76 18.41 9.23
CA MET A 187 -1.51 19.38 10.30
C MET A 187 -0.76 18.77 11.47
N THR A 188 -1.38 17.80 12.16
CA THR A 188 -0.82 17.21 13.38
C THR A 188 -1.11 15.73 13.47
N VAL A 189 -0.21 15.02 14.14
CA VAL A 189 -0.36 13.61 14.54
C VAL A 189 0.04 13.43 15.99
N ALA A 190 -0.52 12.43 16.67
CA ALA A 190 -0.08 12.05 18.00
C ALA A 190 1.22 11.23 17.90
N ASN A 191 2.25 11.68 18.62
CA ASN A 191 3.50 10.95 18.75
C ASN A 191 3.38 9.80 19.76
N GLU A 192 4.47 9.09 20.04
CA GLU A 192 4.48 7.93 20.95
C GLU A 192 4.00 8.27 22.38
N GLU A 193 4.18 9.53 22.82
CA GLU A 193 3.73 10.01 24.14
C GLU A 193 2.26 10.51 24.12
N GLY A 194 1.57 10.42 22.97
CA GLY A 194 0.22 10.92 22.78
C GLY A 194 0.14 12.45 22.63
N ILE A 195 1.26 13.11 22.33
CA ILE A 195 1.34 14.56 22.14
C ILE A 195 1.13 14.89 20.67
N ASP A 196 0.26 15.85 20.38
CA ASP A 196 0.06 16.37 19.02
C ASP A 196 1.30 17.13 18.54
N VAL A 197 1.87 16.67 17.44
CA VAL A 197 3.06 17.24 16.79
C VAL A 197 2.80 17.48 15.32
N ILE A 198 3.56 18.40 14.71
CA ILE A 198 3.43 18.71 13.29
C ILE A 198 3.77 17.46 12.47
N ALA A 199 2.88 17.11 11.55
CA ALA A 199 3.12 16.00 10.65
C ALA A 199 4.19 16.37 9.61
N GLU A 200 5.26 15.59 9.56
CA GLU A 200 6.35 15.76 8.61
C GLU A 200 6.54 14.47 7.82
N THR A 201 6.40 14.51 6.49
CA THR A 201 6.63 13.33 5.62
C THR A 201 8.03 13.38 5.00
N ASN A 202 8.63 12.21 4.82
CA ASN A 202 9.93 12.08 4.15
C ASN A 202 9.77 11.76 2.67
N VAL A 203 9.38 12.75 1.89
CA VAL A 203 9.30 12.59 0.43
C VAL A 203 10.67 12.40 -0.26
N LYS A 204 11.79 12.31 0.50
CA LYS A 204 13.17 12.21 0.00
C LYS A 204 13.52 13.29 -1.04
N ASN A 205 12.88 14.46 -0.94
CA ASN A 205 12.92 15.52 -1.94
C ASN A 205 12.59 15.06 -3.37
N ALA A 206 11.82 13.98 -3.51
CA ALA A 206 11.41 13.45 -4.80
C ALA A 206 10.48 14.44 -5.51
N PRO A 207 10.77 14.83 -6.76
CA PRO A 207 9.83 15.61 -7.55
C PRO A 207 8.47 14.90 -7.67
N PRO A 208 7.33 15.63 -7.65
CA PRO A 208 5.99 15.04 -7.80
C PRO A 208 5.83 14.14 -9.04
N GLU A 209 6.58 14.41 -10.11
CA GLU A 209 6.60 13.60 -11.35
C GLU A 209 7.32 12.25 -11.25
N THR A 210 8.13 12.03 -10.21
CA THR A 210 8.94 10.82 -9.98
C THR A 210 8.34 9.89 -8.92
N ALA A 211 7.24 10.30 -8.28
CA ALA A 211 6.60 9.62 -7.16
C ALA A 211 5.58 8.55 -7.59
N GLY A 212 5.99 7.53 -8.34
CA GLY A 212 5.11 6.41 -8.70
C GLY A 212 3.80 6.77 -9.42
N VAL A 213 3.77 7.94 -10.08
CA VAL A 213 2.66 8.38 -10.92
C VAL A 213 2.81 7.74 -12.29
N MET A 214 1.74 7.11 -12.80
CA MET A 214 1.73 6.65 -14.19
C MET A 214 2.01 7.86 -15.10
N PRO A 215 3.00 7.79 -16.00
CA PRO A 215 3.28 8.89 -16.91
C PRO A 215 1.99 9.31 -17.64
N ARG A 216 1.70 10.62 -17.73
CA ARG A 216 0.46 11.13 -18.36
C ARG A 216 0.20 10.51 -19.75
N TRP A 217 1.26 10.23 -20.52
CA TRP A 217 1.14 9.56 -21.83
C TRP A 217 0.61 8.12 -21.71
N ALA A 218 1.01 7.37 -20.70
CA ALA A 218 0.55 5.98 -20.48
C ALA A 218 -0.93 5.95 -20.03
N ALA A 219 -1.36 6.92 -19.22
CA ALA A 219 -2.78 7.11 -18.88
C ALA A 219 -3.63 7.44 -20.13
N ILE A 220 -3.10 8.28 -21.02
CA ILE A 220 -3.75 8.61 -22.30
C ILE A 220 -3.83 7.39 -23.23
N VAL A 221 -2.77 6.59 -23.35
CA VAL A 221 -2.76 5.37 -24.19
C VAL A 221 -3.74 4.32 -23.67
N LEU A 222 -3.82 4.10 -22.35
CA LEU A 222 -4.81 3.19 -21.76
C LEU A 222 -6.25 3.71 -21.97
N GLY A 223 -6.47 5.02 -21.85
CA GLY A 223 -7.77 5.65 -22.16
C GLY A 223 -8.18 5.49 -23.63
N ILE A 224 -7.25 5.69 -24.56
CA ILE A 224 -7.50 5.50 -26.01
C ILE A 224 -7.78 4.03 -26.33
N ALA A 225 -7.04 3.09 -25.76
CA ALA A 225 -7.27 1.66 -25.97
C ALA A 225 -8.66 1.22 -25.49
N ALA A 226 -9.08 1.68 -24.30
CA ALA A 226 -10.43 1.44 -23.78
C ALA A 226 -11.51 2.05 -24.70
N PHE A 227 -11.28 3.26 -25.22
CA PHE A 227 -12.20 3.94 -26.13
C PHE A 227 -12.34 3.21 -27.48
N VAL A 228 -11.23 2.72 -28.05
CA VAL A 228 -11.24 1.96 -29.32
C VAL A 228 -11.94 0.61 -29.18
N ILE A 229 -11.80 -0.06 -28.03
CA ILE A 229 -12.47 -1.35 -27.75
C ILE A 229 -13.98 -1.15 -27.52
N LEU A 230 -14.39 -0.03 -26.93
CA LEU A 230 -15.80 0.28 -26.64
C LEU A 230 -16.54 0.97 -27.81
N LEU A 231 -15.82 1.56 -28.77
CA LEU A 231 -16.38 2.21 -29.95
C LEU A 231 -17.35 1.32 -30.75
N PRO A 232 -17.05 0.03 -31.04
CA PRO A 232 -17.97 -0.85 -31.76
C PRO A 232 -19.25 -1.12 -30.97
N PHE A 233 -19.17 -1.21 -29.63
CA PHE A 233 -20.32 -1.42 -28.76
C PHE A 233 -21.25 -0.19 -28.74
N PHE A 234 -20.68 1.01 -28.66
CA PHE A 234 -21.44 2.27 -28.75
C PHE A 234 -22.10 2.45 -30.12
N VAL A 235 -21.39 2.16 -31.21
CA VAL A 235 -21.96 2.21 -32.57
C VAL A 235 -23.09 1.19 -32.75
N CYS A 236 -22.97 0.00 -32.16
CA CYS A 236 -24.03 -1.02 -32.20
C CYS A 236 -25.27 -0.60 -31.38
N MET A 237 -25.07 -0.03 -30.19
CA MET A 237 -26.13 0.52 -29.34
C MET A 237 -26.90 1.65 -30.06
N CYS A 238 -26.20 2.62 -30.66
CA CYS A 238 -26.83 3.69 -31.44
C CYS A 238 -27.64 3.14 -32.63
N LYS A 239 -27.13 2.14 -33.37
CA LYS A 239 -27.88 1.51 -34.46
C LYS A 239 -29.14 0.78 -33.98
N LYS A 240 -29.09 0.08 -32.84
CA LYS A 240 -30.27 -0.56 -32.22
C LYS A 240 -31.29 0.48 -31.76
N TYR A 241 -30.85 1.56 -31.13
CA TYR A 241 -31.73 2.63 -30.64
C TYR A 241 -32.42 3.37 -31.79
N CYS A 242 -31.69 3.71 -32.86
CA CYS A 242 -32.27 4.32 -34.07
C CYS A 242 -33.25 3.39 -34.82
N LYS A 243 -33.03 2.07 -34.80
CA LYS A 243 -34.00 1.11 -35.38
C LYS A 243 -35.28 0.98 -34.55
N ARG A 244 -35.20 1.14 -33.22
CA ARG A 244 -36.35 1.04 -32.31
C ARG A 244 -37.23 2.30 -32.39
N SER A 245 -36.61 3.48 -32.37
CA SER A 245 -37.31 4.77 -32.57
C SER A 245 -38.08 4.87 -33.89
N LYS A 246 -37.64 4.21 -34.96
CA LYS A 246 -38.36 4.19 -36.24
C LYS A 246 -39.55 3.22 -36.30
N LYS A 247 -39.69 2.30 -35.34
CA LYS A 247 -40.83 1.39 -35.25
C LYS A 247 -41.97 1.94 -34.38
N ASP A 248 -41.69 2.91 -33.52
CA ASP A 248 -42.67 3.48 -32.58
C ASP A 248 -43.39 4.73 -33.15
N VAL A 249 -43.23 5.02 -34.46
CA VAL A 249 -43.82 6.17 -35.18
C VAL A 249 -44.54 5.71 -36.46
N ALA A 250 -45.10 4.50 -36.48
CA ALA A 250 -45.93 4.00 -37.58
C ALA A 250 -47.26 3.45 -37.04
#